data_AF-A0A3N5I2H6-F1
#
_entry.id   AF-A0A3N5I2H6-F1
#
_cell.length_a   1.000
_cell.length_b   1.000
_cell.length_c   1.000
_cell.angle_alpha   90.00
_cell.angle_beta   90.00
_cell.angle_gamma   90.00
#
_symmetry.space_group_name_H-M   'P 1'
#
loop_
_entity.id
_entity.type
_entity.pdbx_description
1 polymer ?
#
loop_
_entity_poly.entity_id
_entity_poly.type
_entity_poly.pdbx_seq_one_letter_code
_entity_poly.pdbx_strand_id
1 'polypeptide(L)'
;MQINIEKNLVEFTPENADETKKIEALWKIMIDCVRFSKKLVPVGEYLPQKNKFARFAIEGLEVKGAGEYAEVYMDKEGRCYCQTCNKYVELKKGDRIPPCCGKLMEVLD
;
A
#
# COMPACT_ATOMS: atom_id res chain seq x y z
N MET A 1 -2.94 -7.13 19.67
CA MET A 1 -3.26 -8.07 18.59
C MET A 1 -2.09 -9.00 18.36
N GLN A 2 -2.34 -10.30 18.32
CA GLN A 2 -1.34 -11.31 17.96
C GLN A 2 -1.37 -11.58 16.44
N ILE A 3 -0.20 -11.75 15.83
CA ILE A 3 -0.04 -12.11 14.41
C ILE A 3 0.70 -13.45 14.33
N ASN A 4 0.11 -14.43 13.63
CA ASN A 4 0.75 -15.71 13.33
C ASN A 4 0.88 -15.90 11.81
N ILE A 5 1.89 -16.66 11.39
CA ILE A 5 2.08 -17.05 10.00
C ILE A 5 2.01 -18.57 9.93
N GLU A 6 0.95 -19.09 9.32
CA GLU A 6 0.79 -20.51 9.06
C GLU A 6 0.90 -20.77 7.56
N LYS A 7 2.08 -21.24 7.12
CA LYS A 7 2.40 -21.47 5.70
C LYS A 7 2.20 -20.20 4.86
N ASN A 8 1.10 -20.10 4.12
CA ASN A 8 0.74 -18.98 3.26
C ASN A 8 -0.42 -18.13 3.84
N LEU A 9 -0.79 -18.35 5.10
CA LEU A 9 -1.84 -17.62 5.80
C LEU A 9 -1.23 -16.69 6.85
N VAL A 10 -1.77 -15.48 6.95
CA VAL A 10 -1.50 -14.53 8.04
C VAL A 10 -2.76 -14.45 8.89
N GLU A 11 -2.62 -14.80 10.16
CA GLU A 11 -3.73 -14.80 11.11
C GLU A 11 -3.61 -13.60 12.06
N PHE A 12 -4.73 -12.92 12.30
CA PHE A 12 -4.84 -11.85 13.27
C PHE A 12 -5.78 -12.30 14.39
N THR A 13 -5.25 -12.44 15.60
CA THR A 13 -6.05 -12.73 16.79
C THR A 13 -6.19 -11.45 17.61
N PRO A 14 -7.40 -10.86 17.70
CA PRO A 14 -7.60 -9.67 18.52
C PRO A 14 -7.48 -10.02 20.00
N GLU A 15 -6.83 -9.15 20.77
CA GLU A 15 -6.60 -9.34 22.21
C GLU A 15 -7.53 -8.48 23.07
N ASN A 16 -8.31 -7.58 22.45
CA ASN A 16 -9.26 -6.70 23.13
C ASN A 16 -10.42 -6.29 22.21
N ALA A 17 -11.45 -5.67 22.79
CA ALA A 17 -12.68 -5.32 22.09
C ALA A 17 -12.50 -4.26 20.98
N ASP A 18 -11.51 -3.37 21.10
CA ASP A 18 -11.21 -2.37 20.07
C ASP A 18 -10.59 -3.03 18.83
N GLU A 19 -9.66 -3.96 19.04
CA GLU A 19 -9.06 -4.75 17.97
C GLU A 19 -10.08 -5.63 17.25
N THR A 20 -11.02 -6.25 17.97
CA THR A 20 -12.13 -7.01 17.36
C THR A 20 -12.93 -6.14 16.40
N LYS A 21 -13.32 -4.93 16.82
CA LYS A 21 -14.07 -3.98 15.97
C LYS A 21 -13.27 -3.59 14.72
N LYS A 22 -11.95 -3.40 14.84
CA LYS A 22 -11.08 -3.07 13.71
C LYS A 22 -10.96 -4.22 12.72
N ILE A 23 -10.81 -5.46 13.19
CA ILE A 23 -10.79 -6.65 12.33
C ILE A 23 -12.14 -6.82 11.62
N GLU A 24 -13.26 -6.68 12.33
CA GLU A 24 -14.59 -6.75 11.72
C GLU A 24 -14.80 -5.68 10.63
N ALA A 25 -14.35 -4.45 10.88
CA ALA A 25 -14.42 -3.38 9.89
C ALA A 25 -13.55 -3.69 8.67
N LEU A 26 -12.32 -4.15 8.88
CA LEU A 26 -11.43 -4.59 7.80
C LEU A 26 -12.06 -5.72 6.98
N TRP A 27 -12.66 -6.71 7.64
CA TRP A 27 -13.27 -7.87 7.00
C TRP A 27 -14.43 -7.47 6.07
N LYS A 28 -15.28 -6.53 6.50
CA LYS A 28 -16.36 -5.96 5.70
C LYS A 28 -15.87 -5.21 4.46
N ILE A 29 -14.67 -4.61 4.51
CA ILE A 29 -14.06 -3.91 3.37
C ILE A 29 -13.43 -4.92 2.40
N MET A 30 -12.81 -5.97 2.95
CA MET A 30 -12.06 -6.97 2.20
C MET A 30 -12.96 -7.94 1.43
N ILE A 31 -14.08 -8.34 2.02
CA ILE A 31 -15.04 -9.25 1.38
C ILE A 31 -15.94 -8.45 0.44
N ASP A 32 -15.90 -8.84 -0.83
CA ASP A 32 -16.94 -8.49 -1.80
C ASP A 32 -17.71 -9.78 -2.11
N CYS A 33 -18.94 -9.89 -1.61
CA CYS A 33 -19.76 -11.10 -1.77
C CYS A 33 -20.20 -11.37 -3.22
N VAL A 34 -20.01 -10.41 -4.14
CA VAL A 34 -20.49 -10.50 -5.53
C VAL A 34 -19.33 -10.77 -6.51
N ARG A 35 -18.09 -10.43 -6.12
CA ARG A 35 -16.90 -10.56 -6.97
C ARG A 35 -15.78 -11.32 -6.25
N PHE A 36 -14.54 -10.91 -6.47
CA PHE A 36 -13.37 -11.40 -5.76
C PHE A 36 -13.13 -10.53 -4.52
N SER A 37 -12.77 -11.16 -3.40
CA SER A 37 -12.24 -10.45 -2.24
C SER A 37 -11.05 -9.58 -2.64
N LYS A 38 -10.93 -8.42 -1.99
CA LYS A 38 -9.82 -7.50 -2.18
C LYS A 38 -8.52 -8.13 -1.68
N LYS A 39 -7.37 -7.60 -2.11
CA LYS A 39 -6.05 -8.07 -1.68
C LYS A 39 -5.35 -7.02 -0.84
N LEU A 40 -4.68 -7.43 0.23
CA LEU A 40 -3.74 -6.58 0.95
C LEU A 40 -2.36 -6.69 0.29
N VAL A 41 -1.84 -5.56 -0.17
CA VAL A 41 -0.53 -5.47 -0.81
C VAL A 41 0.40 -4.70 0.12
N PRO A 42 1.54 -5.28 0.55
CA PRO A 42 2.46 -4.58 1.44
C PRO A 42 2.98 -3.29 0.80
N VAL A 43 3.11 -2.27 1.62
CA VAL A 43 3.53 -0.92 1.21
C VAL A 43 4.77 -0.55 2.00
N GLY A 44 5.87 -0.26 1.29
CA GLY A 44 7.11 0.10 1.97
C GLY A 44 7.90 -1.10 2.47
N GLU A 45 8.95 -0.81 3.24
CA GLU A 45 9.60 -1.76 4.13
C GLU A 45 9.03 -1.61 5.55
N TYR A 46 8.90 -2.73 6.27
CA TYR A 46 8.68 -2.69 7.71
C TYR A 46 10.03 -2.85 8.42
N LEU A 47 10.52 -1.75 8.97
CA LEU A 47 11.69 -1.72 9.85
C LEU A 47 11.25 -1.19 11.22
N PRO A 48 11.26 -2.02 12.28
CA PRO A 48 10.84 -1.61 13.63
C PRO A 48 11.56 -0.37 14.17
N GLN A 49 12.79 -0.14 13.69
CA GLN A 49 13.62 1.02 14.04
C GLN A 49 13.15 2.32 13.38
N LYS A 50 12.47 2.23 12.23
CA LYS A 50 11.97 3.38 11.47
C LYS A 50 10.48 3.64 11.69
N ASN A 51 9.66 2.58 11.68
CA ASN A 51 8.21 2.67 11.77
C ASN A 51 7.67 1.61 12.74
N LYS A 52 6.69 2.00 13.57
CA LYS A 52 6.05 1.11 14.54
C LYS A 52 4.94 0.23 13.97
N PHE A 53 4.66 0.35 12.66
CA PHE A 53 3.57 -0.37 12.01
C PHE A 53 4.01 -0.91 10.64
N ALA A 54 3.48 -2.08 10.28
CA ALA A 54 3.45 -2.55 8.89
C ALA A 54 2.27 -1.89 8.17
N ARG A 55 2.44 -1.59 6.88
CA ARG A 55 1.39 -0.91 6.08
C ARG A 55 1.04 -1.76 4.87
N PHE A 56 -0.25 -1.85 4.58
CA PHE A 56 -0.79 -2.51 3.40
C PHE A 56 -1.75 -1.57 2.69
N ALA A 57 -1.74 -1.59 1.36
CA ALA A 57 -2.79 -1.02 0.53
C ALA A 57 -3.86 -2.09 0.26
N ILE A 58 -5.13 -1.69 0.19
CA ILE A 58 -6.22 -2.57 -0.21
C ILE A 58 -6.40 -2.41 -1.73
N GLU A 59 -5.96 -3.41 -2.49
CA GLU A 59 -6.09 -3.43 -3.96
C GLU A 59 -7.57 -3.55 -4.36
N GLY A 60 -7.98 -2.77 -5.36
CA GLY A 60 -9.37 -2.74 -5.83
C GLY A 60 -10.35 -2.00 -4.91
N LEU A 61 -9.85 -1.25 -3.93
CA LEU A 61 -10.64 -0.25 -3.22
C LEU A 61 -10.49 1.10 -3.93
N GLU A 62 -11.57 1.61 -4.50
CA GLU A 62 -11.59 2.98 -5.00
C GLU A 62 -11.55 3.95 -3.81
N VAL A 63 -10.39 4.55 -3.59
CA VAL A 63 -10.26 5.61 -2.60
C VAL A 63 -10.88 6.87 -3.21
N LYS A 64 -12.04 7.31 -2.69
CA LYS A 64 -12.57 8.64 -2.99
C LYS A 64 -11.53 9.66 -2.52
N GLY A 65 -10.78 10.23 -3.47
CA GLY A 65 -9.55 10.97 -3.19
C GLY A 65 -8.33 10.55 -4.03
N ALA A 66 -8.46 9.63 -5.00
CA ALA A 66 -7.40 9.24 -5.94
C ALA A 66 -6.72 10.40 -6.73
N GLY A 67 -7.21 11.64 -6.57
CA GLY A 67 -6.54 12.88 -7.01
C GLY A 67 -5.63 13.54 -5.96
N GLU A 68 -5.29 12.90 -4.84
CA GLU A 68 -4.45 13.50 -3.78
C GLU A 68 -2.98 13.68 -4.17
N TYR A 69 -2.49 12.95 -5.18
CA TYR A 69 -1.13 13.13 -5.67
C TYR A 69 -1.14 13.98 -6.93
N ALA A 70 -0.33 15.05 -6.91
CA ALA A 70 -0.14 15.93 -8.06
C ALA A 70 0.16 15.12 -9.32
N GLU A 71 -0.51 15.48 -10.42
CA GLU A 71 -0.29 14.88 -11.74
C GLU A 71 0.97 15.48 -12.35
N VAL A 72 2.12 14.97 -11.91
CA VAL A 72 3.43 15.35 -12.45
C VAL A 72 3.84 14.31 -13.49
N TYR A 73 4.41 14.78 -14.59
CA TYR A 73 4.81 13.97 -15.73
C TYR A 73 6.31 14.10 -15.96
N MET A 74 6.91 13.04 -16.52
CA MET A 74 8.33 13.04 -16.84
C MET A 74 8.65 13.96 -18.03
N ASP A 75 9.63 14.85 -17.84
CA ASP A 75 10.08 15.78 -18.90
C ASP A 75 11.00 15.11 -19.93
N LYS A 76 11.68 14.03 -19.55
CA LYS A 76 12.60 13.22 -20.35
C LYS A 76 12.47 11.73 -19.99
N GLU A 77 13.00 10.85 -20.83
CA GLU A 77 13.20 9.45 -20.43
C GLU A 77 14.13 9.38 -19.21
N GLY A 78 13.77 8.57 -18.23
CA GLY A 78 14.51 8.47 -16.99
C GLY A 78 13.89 7.45 -16.03
N ARG A 79 14.40 7.45 -14.81
CA ARG A 79 13.93 6.52 -13.77
C ARG A 79 13.39 7.29 -12.58
N CYS A 80 12.29 6.81 -12.02
CA CYS A 80 11.78 7.28 -10.75
C CYS A 80 12.09 6.26 -9.67
N TYR A 81 12.29 6.73 -8.44
CA TYR A 81 12.47 5.86 -7.28
C TYR A 81 11.66 6.31 -6.07
N CYS A 82 11.32 5.34 -5.25
CA CYS A 82 10.67 5.58 -3.97
C CYS A 82 11.72 5.43 -2.86
N GLN A 83 12.07 6.52 -2.17
CA GLN A 83 12.98 6.47 -1.02
C GLN A 83 12.47 5.59 0.15
N THR A 84 11.20 5.20 0.17
CA THR A 84 10.62 4.42 1.27
C THR A 84 10.77 2.91 1.08
N CYS A 85 10.60 2.40 -0.14
CA CYS A 85 10.76 0.96 -0.42
C CYS A 85 11.94 0.65 -1.34
N ASN A 86 12.68 1.68 -1.76
CA ASN A 86 13.74 1.57 -2.76
C ASN A 86 13.29 0.91 -4.07
N LYS A 87 12.00 0.99 -4.41
CA LYS A 87 11.50 0.56 -5.74
C LYS A 87 11.89 1.60 -6.77
N TYR A 88 12.33 1.13 -7.94
CA TYR A 88 12.61 1.95 -9.12
C TYR A 88 11.66 1.57 -10.25
N VAL A 89 11.30 2.54 -11.09
CA VAL A 89 10.54 2.35 -12.32
C VAL A 89 11.17 3.18 -13.43
N GLU A 90 11.30 2.62 -14.62
CA GLU A 90 11.69 3.35 -15.82
C GLU A 90 10.46 3.97 -16.46
N LEU A 91 10.56 5.24 -16.84
CA LEU A 91 9.47 6.02 -17.41
C LEU A 91 9.96 6.76 -18.65
N LYS A 92 9.07 6.90 -19.63
CA LYS A 92 9.28 7.70 -20.84
C LYS A 92 8.87 9.15 -20.62
N LYS A 93 9.32 10.03 -21.51
CA LYS A 93 8.81 11.40 -21.56
C LYS A 93 7.29 11.40 -21.71
N GLY A 94 6.60 12.16 -20.86
CA GLY A 94 5.15 12.25 -20.83
C GLY A 94 4.46 11.18 -20.00
N ASP A 95 5.18 10.19 -19.46
CA ASP A 95 4.59 9.25 -18.50
C ASP A 95 4.34 9.96 -17.17
N ARG A 96 3.21 9.63 -16.52
CA ARG A 96 2.88 10.13 -15.18
C ARG A 96 3.82 9.51 -14.15
N ILE A 97 4.40 10.35 -13.31
CA ILE A 97 5.18 9.89 -12.16
C ILE A 97 4.21 9.21 -11.18
N PRO A 98 4.37 7.89 -10.92
CA PRO A 98 3.42 7.18 -10.10
C PRO A 98 3.65 7.47 -8.61
N PRO A 99 2.59 7.47 -7.79
CA PRO A 99 2.75 7.42 -6.35
C PRO A 99 3.28 6.05 -5.92
N CYS A 100 4.11 6.02 -4.89
CA CYS A 100 4.59 4.82 -4.23
C CYS A 100 4.75 5.07 -2.72
N CYS A 101 4.31 4.12 -1.90
CA CYS A 101 4.41 4.19 -0.44
C CYS A 101 3.74 5.39 0.24
N GLY A 102 2.70 5.96 -0.40
CA GLY A 102 1.95 7.09 0.14
C GLY A 102 2.55 8.46 -0.21
N LYS A 103 3.47 8.54 -1.18
CA LYS A 103 4.04 9.77 -1.73
C LYS A 103 4.29 9.64 -3.23
N LEU A 104 4.48 10.75 -3.94
CA LEU A 104 4.95 10.72 -5.32
C LEU A 104 6.38 10.17 -5.36
N MET A 105 6.71 9.34 -6.36
CA MET A 105 8.08 8.91 -6.57
C MET A 105 8.97 10.09 -6.99
N GLU A 106 10.26 10.01 -6.68
CA GLU A 106 11.24 11.04 -6.99
C GLU A 106 11.98 10.68 -8.28
N VAL A 107 12.25 11.67 -9.12
CA VAL A 107 13.02 11.48 -10.35
C VAL A 107 14.50 11.34 -9.99
N LEU A 108 15.16 10.30 -10.50
CA LEU A 108 16.61 10.20 -10.51
C LEU A 108 17.09 10.65 -11.88
N ASP A 109 17.81 11.76 -11.89
CA ASP A 109 18.34 12.42 -13.08
C ASP A 109 19.08 11.52 -14.07
#